data_AF-A0A7Y0SDU7-F1
#
_entry.id   AF-A0A7Y0SDU7-F1
#
_cell.length_a   1.000
_cell.length_b   1.000
_cell.length_c   1.000
_cell.angle_alpha   90.00
_cell.angle_beta   90.00
_cell.angle_gamma   90.00
#
_symmetry.space_group_name_H-M   'P 1'
#
loop_
_entity.id
_entity.type
_entity.pdbx_description
1 polymer ?
#
loop_
_entity_poly.entity_id
_entity_poly.type
_entity_poly.pdbx_seq_one_letter_code
_entity_poly.pdbx_strand_id
1 'polypeptide(L)'
;WAASDVGWVVGHSYIVYAPLIHGCTTILFEGKPVRTPDPGAFWRVCDEYKVDALFSAPTAFRAIKKEDPEGEHLKQYDLSNLKTIFMAGERL
;
A
#
# COMPACT_ATOMS: atom_id res chain seq x y z
N TRP A 1 3.76 -3.61 -4.67
CA TRP A 1 4.09 -2.35 -3.99
C TRP A 1 4.10 -2.55 -2.48
N ALA A 2 5.20 -2.20 -1.82
CA ALA A 2 5.29 -2.17 -0.36
C ALA A 2 5.19 -0.72 0.16
N ALA A 3 4.13 -0.41 0.91
CA ALA A 3 3.92 0.85 1.59
C ALA A 3 4.70 0.86 2.92
N SER A 4 6.01 0.96 2.82
CA SER A 4 6.95 1.07 3.93
C SER A 4 7.96 2.19 3.65
N ASP A 5 8.99 2.29 4.47
CA ASP A 5 10.09 3.23 4.28
C ASP A 5 11.41 2.46 4.11
N VAL A 6 12.33 3.02 3.32
CA VAL A 6 13.64 2.42 3.05
C VAL A 6 14.49 2.31 4.32
N GLY A 7 14.20 3.03 5.40
CA GLY A 7 14.83 2.87 6.70
C GLY A 7 14.53 1.55 7.40
N TRP A 8 13.51 0.78 6.95
CA TRP A 8 13.14 -0.52 7.53
C TRP A 8 13.55 -1.70 6.64
N VAL A 9 13.65 -2.89 7.24
CA VAL A 9 13.93 -4.13 6.49
C VAL A 9 12.87 -4.43 5.42
N VAL A 10 11.60 -4.08 5.66
CA VAL A 10 10.53 -4.21 4.67
C VAL A 10 10.82 -3.34 3.45
N GLY A 11 11.33 -2.12 3.63
CA GLY A 11 11.71 -1.25 2.53
C GLY A 11 12.89 -1.80 1.72
N HIS A 12 13.96 -2.19 2.40
CA HIS A 12 15.11 -2.80 1.73
C HIS A 12 14.70 -4.04 0.93
N SER A 13 13.99 -4.98 1.58
CA SER A 13 13.63 -6.26 0.97
C SER A 13 12.56 -6.12 -0.11
N TYR A 14 11.46 -5.39 0.14
CA TYR A 14 10.25 -5.43 -0.69
C TYR A 14 9.89 -4.12 -1.40
N ILE A 15 10.61 -3.01 -1.15
CA ILE A 15 10.58 -1.84 -2.04
C ILE A 15 11.72 -1.94 -3.05
N VAL A 16 12.95 -2.24 -2.61
CA VAL A 16 14.14 -2.18 -3.47
C VAL A 16 14.56 -3.57 -3.98
N TYR A 17 15.15 -4.41 -3.13
CA TYR A 17 15.92 -5.55 -3.61
C TYR A 17 15.08 -6.64 -4.26
N ALA A 18 14.11 -7.23 -3.55
CA ALA A 18 13.38 -8.39 -4.10
C ALA A 18 12.60 -8.06 -5.38
N PRO A 19 11.84 -6.94 -5.48
CA PRO A 19 11.15 -6.61 -6.72
C PRO A 19 12.11 -6.40 -7.89
N LEU A 20 13.20 -5.63 -7.69
CA LEU A 20 14.15 -5.32 -8.77
C LEU A 20 14.97 -6.53 -9.18
N ILE A 21 15.36 -7.40 -8.24
CA ILE A 21 16.01 -8.69 -8.52
C ILE A 21 15.07 -9.59 -9.34
N HIS A 22 13.77 -9.58 -9.05
CA HIS A 22 12.80 -10.38 -9.79
C HIS A 22 12.38 -9.75 -11.14
N GLY A 23 12.89 -8.56 -11.48
CA GLY A 23 12.49 -7.84 -12.70
C GLY A 23 11.09 -7.23 -12.64
N CYS A 24 10.54 -7.05 -11.44
CA CYS A 24 9.25 -6.37 -11.23
C CYS A 24 9.41 -4.85 -11.20
N THR A 25 8.34 -4.16 -11.60
CA THR A 25 8.17 -2.75 -11.26
C THR A 25 7.86 -2.60 -9.77
N THR A 26 8.51 -1.65 -9.12
CA THR A 26 8.27 -1.29 -7.72
C THR A 26 7.84 0.17 -7.62
N ILE A 27 7.12 0.51 -6.55
CA ILE A 27 6.62 1.86 -6.30
C ILE A 27 7.29 2.39 -5.03
N LEU A 28 7.97 3.53 -5.15
CA LEU A 28 8.42 4.33 -4.02
C LEU A 28 7.32 5.36 -3.72
N PHE A 29 6.68 5.22 -2.56
CA PHE A 29 5.57 6.08 -2.16
C PHE A 29 6.02 7.05 -1.06
N GLU A 30 6.02 8.34 -1.37
CA GLU A 30 6.23 9.40 -0.39
C GLU A 30 4.89 9.98 0.03
N GLY A 31 4.37 9.54 1.18
CA GLY A 31 3.06 9.98 1.64
C GLY A 31 2.61 9.22 2.88
N LYS A 32 1.33 9.31 3.19
CA LYS A 32 0.69 8.64 4.32
C LYS A 32 -0.56 7.89 3.84
N PRO A 33 -1.01 6.86 4.58
CA PRO A 33 -2.24 6.14 4.22
C PRO A 33 -3.49 7.01 4.33
N VAL A 34 -3.41 8.10 5.09
CA VAL A 34 -4.47 9.10 5.27
C VAL A 34 -3.86 10.50 5.20
N ARG A 35 -4.68 11.51 4.90
CA ARG A 35 -4.30 12.94 4.90
C ARG A 35 -3.29 13.37 3.83
N THR A 36 -3.02 12.51 2.84
CA THR A 36 -2.22 12.86 1.65
C THR A 36 -2.92 12.45 0.35
N PRO A 37 -4.01 13.14 -0.05
CA PRO A 37 -4.75 14.14 0.72
C PRO A 37 -5.86 13.53 1.61
N ASP A 38 -6.28 12.30 1.36
CA ASP A 38 -7.47 11.65 1.95
C ASP A 38 -7.20 10.14 2.23
N PRO A 39 -8.12 9.38 2.87
CA PRO A 39 -7.92 7.96 3.19
C PRO A 39 -8.01 7.02 1.96
N GLY A 40 -8.22 7.59 0.76
CA GLY A 40 -8.17 6.87 -0.51
C GLY A 40 -6.76 6.72 -1.11
N ALA A 41 -5.72 7.23 -0.44
CA ALA A 41 -4.37 7.30 -0.99
C ALA A 41 -3.84 5.94 -1.49
N PHE A 42 -4.05 4.86 -0.74
CA PHE A 42 -3.63 3.52 -1.14
C PHE A 42 -4.40 3.00 -2.36
N TRP A 43 -5.71 3.21 -2.38
CA TRP A 43 -6.58 2.76 -3.46
C TRP A 43 -6.27 3.48 -4.76
N ARG A 44 -6.04 4.79 -4.70
CA ARG A 44 -5.60 5.60 -5.83
C ARG A 44 -4.31 5.09 -6.45
N VAL A 45 -3.29 4.80 -5.64
CA VAL A 45 -2.02 4.25 -6.14
C VAL A 45 -2.22 2.87 -6.74
N CYS A 46 -3.06 2.03 -6.14
CA CYS A 46 -3.36 0.69 -6.67
C CYS A 46 -4.04 0.75 -8.05
N ASP A 47 -5.01 1.65 -8.23
CA ASP A 47 -5.72 1.85 -9.49
C ASP A 47 -4.82 2.48 -10.56
N GLU A 48 -4.20 3.62 -10.25
CA GLU A 48 -3.36 4.41 -11.17
C GLU A 48 -2.18 3.60 -11.74
N TYR A 49 -1.50 2.82 -10.90
CA TYR A 49 -0.33 2.05 -11.30
C TYR A 49 -0.62 0.57 -11.52
N LYS A 50 -1.89 0.14 -11.48
CA LYS A 50 -2.30 -1.26 -11.62
C LYS A 50 -1.45 -2.18 -10.73
N VAL A 51 -1.48 -1.90 -9.43
CA VAL A 51 -0.77 -2.73 -8.44
C VAL A 51 -1.45 -4.10 -8.37
N ASP A 52 -0.68 -5.17 -8.38
CA ASP A 52 -1.17 -6.55 -8.25
C ASP A 52 -1.02 -7.11 -6.83
N ALA A 53 0.00 -6.66 -6.09
CA ALA A 53 0.24 -7.00 -4.70
C ALA A 53 0.55 -5.75 -3.86
N LEU A 54 -0.21 -5.53 -2.79
CA LEU A 54 0.03 -4.47 -1.80
C LEU A 54 0.61 -5.08 -0.52
N PHE A 55 1.69 -4.51 0.02
CA PHE A 55 2.25 -4.89 1.32
C PHE A 55 2.20 -3.65 2.23
N SER A 56 1.55 -3.73 3.39
CA SER A 56 1.57 -2.64 4.38
C SER A 56 1.52 -3.14 5.83
N ALA A 57 1.71 -2.26 6.81
CA ALA A 57 1.50 -2.57 8.22
C ALA A 57 0.00 -2.50 8.61
N PRO A 58 -0.49 -3.35 9.55
CA PRO A 58 -1.84 -3.27 10.10
C PRO A 58 -2.25 -1.88 10.62
N THR A 59 -1.34 -1.12 11.23
CA THR A 59 -1.61 0.26 11.70
C THR A 59 -2.07 1.19 10.58
N ALA A 60 -1.55 1.05 9.36
CA ALA A 60 -1.97 1.87 8.23
C ALA A 60 -3.44 1.62 7.88
N PHE A 61 -3.87 0.35 7.84
CA PHE A 61 -5.26 -0.02 7.60
C PHE A 61 -6.18 0.42 8.74
N ARG A 62 -5.70 0.35 10.00
CA ARG A 62 -6.45 0.89 11.14
C ARG A 62 -6.64 2.40 11.05
N ALA A 63 -5.65 3.14 10.54
CA ALA A 63 -5.78 4.57 10.30
C ALA A 63 -6.79 4.88 9.19
N ILE A 64 -6.75 4.15 8.07
CA ILE A 64 -7.73 4.27 6.97
C ILE A 64 -9.14 3.99 7.49
N LYS A 65 -9.36 2.86 8.16
CA LYS A 65 -10.67 2.49 8.73
C LYS A 65 -11.18 3.51 9.75
N LYS A 66 -10.30 4.20 10.47
CA LYS A 66 -10.70 5.24 11.43
C LYS A 66 -11.26 6.48 10.72
N GLU A 67 -10.69 6.88 9.58
CA GLU A 67 -11.15 8.05 8.81
C GLU A 67 -12.24 7.71 7.80
N ASP A 68 -12.27 6.47 7.29
CA ASP A 68 -13.26 5.94 6.35
C ASP A 68 -13.78 4.57 6.82
N PRO A 69 -14.68 4.55 7.83
CA PRO A 69 -15.16 3.31 8.45
C PRO A 69 -16.03 2.45 7.51
N GLU A 70 -16.72 3.09 6.57
CA GLU A 70 -17.60 2.44 5.59
C GLU A 70 -16.87 2.11 4.28
N GLY A 71 -15.62 2.56 4.11
CA GLY A 71 -14.81 2.30 2.92
C GLY A 71 -15.35 2.99 1.66
N GLU A 72 -15.92 4.20 1.78
CA GLU A 72 -16.46 4.94 0.65
C GLU A 72 -15.39 5.35 -0.37
N HIS A 73 -14.15 5.58 0.06
CA HIS A 73 -13.06 5.91 -0.87
C HIS A 73 -12.68 4.69 -1.72
N LEU A 74 -12.76 3.47 -1.16
CA LEU A 74 -12.42 2.26 -1.90
C LEU A 74 -13.34 2.07 -3.12
N LYS A 75 -14.60 2.49 -3.04
CA LYS A 75 -15.59 2.37 -4.13
C LYS A 75 -15.30 3.28 -5.33
N GLN A 76 -14.40 4.25 -5.19
CA GLN A 76 -14.09 5.24 -6.23
C GLN A 76 -13.01 4.77 -7.20
N TYR A 77 -12.37 3.63 -6.94
CA TYR A 77 -11.19 3.15 -7.66
C TYR A 77 -11.41 1.75 -8.23
N ASP A 78 -10.85 1.48 -9.41
CA ASP A 78 -10.85 0.13 -9.99
C ASP A 78 -9.70 -0.70 -9.41
N LEU A 79 -10.05 -1.62 -8.52
CA LEU A 79 -9.09 -2.54 -7.87
C LEU A 79 -9.07 -3.93 -8.52
N SER A 80 -9.61 -4.10 -9.73
CA SER A 80 -9.67 -5.41 -10.42
C SER A 80 -8.30 -6.05 -10.64
N ASN A 81 -7.22 -5.25 -10.70
CA ASN A 81 -5.86 -5.76 -10.83
C ASN A 81 -5.23 -6.18 -9.49
N LEU A 82 -5.74 -5.68 -8.35
CA LEU A 82 -5.18 -5.98 -7.03
C LEU A 82 -5.59 -7.40 -6.60
N LYS A 83 -4.61 -8.31 -6.56
CA LYS A 83 -4.83 -9.74 -6.28
C LYS A 83 -4.56 -10.11 -4.84
N THR A 84 -3.65 -9.42 -4.17
CA THR A 84 -3.24 -9.82 -2.81
C THR A 84 -2.82 -8.62 -1.96
N ILE A 85 -3.17 -8.69 -0.68
CA ILE A 85 -2.72 -7.75 0.35
C ILE A 85 -1.93 -8.53 1.40
N PHE A 86 -0.67 -8.17 1.59
CA PHE A 86 0.22 -8.68 2.62
C PHE A 86 0.31 -7.72 3.79
N MET A 87 0.39 -8.26 5.00
CA MET A 87 0.53 -7.50 6.23
C MET A 87 1.64 -8.07 7.10
N ALA A 88 2.53 -7.20 7.60
CA ALA A 88 3.59 -7.58 8.54
C ALA A 88 3.99 -6.40 9.43
N GLY A 89 4.93 -6.66 10.36
CA GLY A 89 5.51 -5.65 11.25
C GLY A 89 4.84 -5.57 12.62
N GLU A 90 3.64 -6.12 12.78
CA GLU A 90 2.91 -6.16 14.04
C GLU A 90 1.75 -7.15 13.97
N ARG A 91 1.06 -7.33 15.11
CA ARG A 91 -0.15 -8.15 15.19
C ARG A 91 -1.30 -7.49 14.41
N LEU A 92 -1.96 -8.32 13.61
CA LEU A 92 -3.23 -8.02 12.94
C LEU A 92 -4.32 -7.67 13.95
#